data_AF-A0A937T595-F1
#
_entry.id   AF-A0A937T595-F1
#
_cell.length_a   1.000
_cell.length_b   1.000
_cell.length_c   1.000
_cell.angle_alpha   90.00
_cell.angle_beta   90.00
_cell.angle_gamma   90.00
#
_symmetry.space_group_name_H-M   'P 1'
#
loop_
_entity.id
_entity.type
_entity.pdbx_description
1 polymer ?
#
loop_
_entity_poly.entity_id
_entity_poly.type
_entity_poly.pdbx_seq_one_letter_code
_entity_poly.pdbx_strand_id
1 'polypeptide(L)' 'MPNETAEFSRQSFKWVKAETGTTYLCPVDVIKGRSDLTDEELSVLCIDESLSPHND' A
#
# COMPACT_ATOMS: atom_id res chain seq x y z
N MET A 1 -1.32 -26.60 23.18
CA MET A 1 -0.55 -25.83 22.17
C MET A 1 -1.33 -24.55 21.94
N PRO A 2 -0.77 -23.37 22.26
CA PRO A 2 -1.50 -22.11 22.10
C PRO A 2 -1.85 -21.98 20.61
N ASN A 3 -3.14 -21.91 20.34
CA ASN A 3 -3.65 -21.52 19.04
C ASN A 3 -3.12 -20.11 18.79
N GLU A 4 -2.15 -20.02 17.88
CA GLU A 4 -1.76 -18.76 17.24
C GLU A 4 -3.03 -18.22 16.60
N THR A 5 -3.74 -17.38 17.35
CA THR A 5 -4.78 -16.53 16.81
C THR A 5 -4.03 -15.64 15.86
N ALA A 6 -3.98 -16.04 14.59
CA ALA A 6 -3.42 -15.24 13.53
C ALA A 6 -4.26 -13.96 13.52
N GLU A 7 -3.75 -12.94 14.20
CA GLU A 7 -4.23 -11.58 14.14
C GLU A 7 -3.98 -11.13 12.70
N PHE A 8 -4.85 -11.58 11.78
CA PHE A 8 -5.09 -10.90 10.52
C PHE A 8 -5.74 -9.58 10.88
N SER A 9 -4.93 -8.67 11.46
CA SER A 9 -5.24 -7.26 11.50
C SER A 9 -5.63 -6.93 10.08
N ARG A 10 -6.90 -6.58 9.88
CA ARG A 10 -7.45 -6.18 8.59
C ARG A 10 -6.66 -4.97 8.13
N GLN A 11 -5.52 -5.20 7.48
CA GLN A 11 -4.73 -4.14 6.89
C GLN A 11 -5.62 -3.52 5.84
N SER A 12 -6.07 -2.31 6.14
CA SER A 12 -6.88 -1.54 5.22
C SER A 12 -5.90 -0.96 4.22
N PHE A 13 -6.11 -1.21 2.94
CA PHE A 13 -5.32 -0.63 1.87
C PHE A 13 -6.07 0.55 1.27
N LYS A 14 -5.34 1.57 0.83
CA LYS A 14 -5.88 2.74 0.16
C LYS A 14 -5.06 3.00 -1.10
N TRP A 15 -5.79 3.26 -2.18
CA TRP A 15 -5.22 3.75 -3.43
C TRP A 15 -4.78 5.20 -3.26
N VAL A 16 -3.50 5.45 -3.53
CA VAL A 16 -2.87 6.76 -3.51
C VAL A 16 -2.38 7.06 -4.92
N LYS A 17 -2.82 8.17 -5.49
CA LYS A 17 -2.34 8.64 -6.78
C LYS A 17 -1.20 9.62 -6.55
N ALA A 18 -0.02 9.29 -7.07
CA ALA A 18 1.14 10.18 -7.04
C ALA A 18 0.94 11.35 -8.01
N GLU A 19 1.71 12.42 -7.81
CA GLU A 19 1.70 13.61 -8.69
C GLU A 19 2.16 13.28 -10.12
N THR A 20 2.98 12.24 -10.27
CA THR A 20 3.41 11.68 -11.56
C THR A 20 2.27 11.05 -12.36
N GLY A 21 1.12 10.82 -11.73
CA GLY A 21 -0.05 10.18 -12.33
C GLY A 21 -0.15 8.68 -12.05
N THR A 22 0.86 8.09 -11.41
CA THR A 22 0.95 6.68 -11.03
C THR A 22 0.05 6.35 -9.83
N THR A 23 -0.58 5.18 -9.84
CA THR A 23 -1.48 4.73 -8.76
C THR A 23 -0.80 3.64 -7.93
N TYR A 24 -0.64 3.90 -6.64
CA TYR A 24 -0.04 2.99 -5.68
C TYR A 24 -1.08 2.47 -4.67
N LEU A 25 -1.05 1.17 -4.39
CA LEU A 25 -1.84 0.52 -3.35
C LEU A 25 -1.04 0.49 -2.05
N CYS A 26 -1.39 1.40 -1.13
CA CYS A 26 -0.66 1.57 0.11
C CYS A 26 -1.45 1.01 1.30
N PRO A 27 -0.81 0.31 2.25
CA PRO A 27 -1.43 0.03 3.54
C PRO A 27 -1.69 1.36 4.26
N VAL A 28 -2.95 1.58 4.68
CA VAL A 28 -3.38 2.81 5.36
C VAL A 28 -2.50 3.09 6.57
N ASP A 29 -2.08 2.07 7.30
CA ASP A 29 -1.27 2.21 8.50
C ASP A 29 0.11 2.86 8.22
N VAL A 30 0.70 2.59 7.06
CA VAL A 30 2.00 3.12 6.64
C VAL A 30 1.90 4.56 6.15
N ILE A 31 0.79 4.91 5.51
CA ILE A 31 0.52 6.28 5.04
C ILE A 31 -0.21 7.13 6.09
N LYS A 32 -0.60 6.54 7.23
CA LYS A 32 -1.34 7.21 8.29
C LYS A 32 -0.46 8.28 8.91
N GLY A 33 -0.83 9.55 8.71
CA GLY A 33 -0.03 10.70 9.17
C GLY A 33 1.08 11.13 8.21
N ARG A 34 1.19 10.49 7.05
CA ARG A 34 2.11 10.85 5.97
C ARG A 34 1.29 11.20 4.72
N SER A 35 0.90 12.47 4.62
CA SER A 35 0.11 12.99 3.50
C SER A 35 0.95 13.38 2.28
N ASP A 36 2.27 13.52 2.46
CA ASP A 36 3.24 13.98 1.47
C ASP A 36 4.33 12.90 1.29
N LEU A 37 3.94 11.76 0.74
CA LEU A 37 4.90 10.72 0.34
C LEU A 37 5.31 10.99 -1.11
N THR A 38 6.61 11.01 -1.35
CA THR A 38 7.16 11.10 -2.71
C THR A 38 6.93 9.80 -3.47
N ASP A 39 6.99 9.87 -4.79
CA ASP A 39 6.92 8.70 -5.69
C ASP A 39 7.91 7.60 -5.30
N GLU A 40 9.14 7.96 -4.91
CA GLU A 40 10.16 7.02 -4.44
C GLU A 40 9.73 6.29 -3.16
N GLU A 41 9.18 7.01 -2.18
CA GLU A 41 8.69 6.41 -0.93
C GLU A 41 7.44 5.56 -1.18
N LEU A 42 6.54 6.00 -2.06
CA LEU A 42 5.37 5.23 -2.49
C LEU A 42 5.78 3.92 -3.18
N SER A 43 6.80 3.96 -4.03
CA SER A 43 7.33 2.79 -4.73
C SER A 43 7.97 1.76 -3.78
N VAL A 44 8.53 2.21 -2.65
CA VAL A 44 9.12 1.33 -1.62
C VAL A 44 8.06 0.80 -0.64
N LEU A 45 7.09 1.64 -0.26
CA LEU A 45 6.12 1.34 0.80
C LEU A 45 4.82 0.72 0.27
N CYS A 46 4.52 0.88 -1.01
CA CYS A 46 3.25 0.53 -1.62
C CYS A 46 3.43 -0.30 -2.88
N ILE A 47 2.37 -1.01 -3.26
CA ILE A 47 2.37 -1.82 -4.48
C ILE A 47 1.95 -0.92 -5.63
N ASP A 48 2.82 -0.74 -6.62
CA ASP A 48 2.45 -0.04 -7.85
C ASP A 48 1.51 -0.90 -8.71
N GLU A 49 0.33 -0.36 -9.03
CA GLU A 49 -0.63 -1.04 -9.90
C GLU A 49 -0.07 -1.19 -11.32
N SER A 50 0.68 -0.19 -11.79
CA SER A 50 1.18 -0.16 -13.16
C SER A 50 2.23 -1.25 -13.42
N LEU A 51 3.03 -1.59 -12.41
CA LEU A 51 4.02 -2.66 -12.40
C LEU A 51 3.41 -4.04 -12.11
N SER A 52 2.15 -4.10 -11.68
CA SER A 52 1.40 -5.34 -11.54
C SER A 52 0.27 -5.37 -12.57
N PRO A 53 0.57 -5.50 -13.88
CA PRO A 53 -0.45 -5.86 -14.85
C PRO A 53 -0.92 -7.26 -14.48
N HIS A 54 -1.97 -7.35 -13.67
CA HIS A 54 -2.80 -8.55 -13.62
C HIS A 54 -3.54 -8.61 -14.97
N ASN A 55 -2.77 -8.98 -16.00
CA ASN A 55 -3.30 -9.61 -17.20
C ASN A 55 -3.83 -10.98 -16.74
N ASP A 56 -5.14 -11.07 -16.54
CA ASP A 56 -6.02 -12.11 -17.11
C ASP A 56 -7.50 -11.72 -16.91
#